data_AF-A0A9D6FV15-F1
#
_entry.id   AF-A0A9D6FV15-F1
#
_cell.length_a   1.000
_cell.length_b   1.000
_cell.length_c   1.000
_cell.angle_alpha   90.00
_cell.angle_beta   90.00
_cell.angle_gamma   90.00
#
_symmetry.space_group_name_H-M   'P 1'
#
loop_
_entity.id
_entity.type
_entity.pdbx_description
1 polymer ?
#
loop_
_entity_poly.entity_id
_entity_poly.type
_entity_poly.pdbx_seq_one_letter_code
_entity_poly.pdbx_strand_id
1 'polypeptide(L)'
;MKRSWLFLLLGCAAAAQENPGDGIRAENLRKHVEFLASPELKGRNNQTPEGEKAAQYVADQMKRIGLKPGGKDGYFHRFKTSKARGGDVGGFEGTNVVGLLEGTDLKHEYVVLNAHHDHLGVVKGTVRPGADDNASGVAMILELAAAFAKKPPRRSLLVVSFDCEEDGLVGSREFVAANLYDPATIAADVCFDLIGGDFYPWESKTIYALGTEYSPEIAGTVKRHFRESLQIRQAGVFLIEQMGWARSDYGNFRPKKIPFVFFTTGTPWYYHSAHDTPDKMNWPKMEAAGRYCFDVAAEIANAEKRPTFVSGPVPWRSDAELMRDAIGLVLASPDQIKFTDEQKEKGTKLIASMEDLLKKPALDKGDIPVIQQAMIWLFVVQAGQIKHKGK
;
A
#
# COMPACT_ATOMS: atom_id res chain seq x y z
N MET A 1 38.35 -51.01 37.05
CA MET A 1 38.43 -50.11 35.87
C MET A 1 37.05 -49.50 35.62
N LYS A 2 36.84 -48.22 35.95
CA LYS A 2 35.65 -47.45 35.53
C LYS A 2 36.15 -46.37 34.57
N ARG A 3 35.74 -46.43 33.30
CA ARG A 3 36.00 -45.38 32.31
C ARG A 3 34.72 -44.56 32.17
N SER A 4 34.72 -43.37 32.77
CA SER A 4 33.70 -42.35 32.50
C SER A 4 34.05 -41.66 31.18
N TRP A 5 33.12 -41.67 30.24
CA TRP A 5 33.19 -40.88 29.02
C TRP A 5 32.42 -39.58 29.25
N LEU A 6 33.15 -38.47 29.32
CA LEU A 6 32.58 -37.13 29.41
C LEU A 6 32.28 -36.66 27.98
N PHE A 7 31.00 -36.62 27.59
CA PHE A 7 30.59 -35.97 26.34
C PHE A 7 30.57 -34.46 26.54
N LEU A 8 31.52 -33.76 25.93
CA LEU A 8 31.48 -32.31 25.78
C LEU A 8 30.49 -31.96 24.66
N LEU A 9 29.32 -31.45 25.03
CA LEU A 9 28.40 -30.80 24.10
C LEU A 9 28.96 -29.40 23.77
N LEU A 10 29.68 -29.28 22.65
CA LEU A 10 29.94 -27.98 22.02
C LEU A 10 28.63 -27.47 21.41
N GLY A 11 27.92 -26.63 22.17
CA GLY A 11 26.81 -25.86 21.65
C GLY A 11 27.33 -24.76 20.74
N CYS A 12 27.21 -24.94 19.41
CA CYS A 12 27.27 -23.81 18.48
C CYS A 12 26.02 -22.94 18.71
N ALA A 13 26.18 -21.87 19.47
CA ALA A 13 25.22 -20.77 19.42
C ALA A 13 25.34 -20.13 18.03
N ALA A 14 24.48 -20.54 17.10
CA ALA A 14 24.26 -19.77 15.88
C ALA A 14 23.71 -18.42 16.34
N ALA A 15 24.51 -17.36 16.23
CA ALA A 15 24.01 -16.01 16.42
C ALA A 15 22.86 -15.83 15.44
N ALA A 16 21.64 -15.62 15.94
CA ALA A 16 20.49 -15.34 15.09
C ALA A 16 20.85 -14.11 14.25
N GLN A 17 20.89 -14.28 12.93
CA GLN A 17 21.24 -13.19 12.05
C GLN A 17 20.14 -12.13 12.14
N GLU A 18 20.48 -10.91 12.57
CA GLU A 18 19.51 -9.83 12.73
C GLU A 18 18.73 -9.62 11.42
N ASN A 19 17.40 -9.63 11.50
CA ASN A 19 16.54 -9.27 10.38
C ASN A 19 16.58 -7.73 10.24
N PRO A 20 17.07 -7.18 9.11
CA PRO A 20 17.16 -5.73 8.94
C PRO A 20 15.83 -4.99 9.11
N GLY A 21 14.71 -5.66 8.81
CA GLY A 21 13.36 -5.15 9.02
C GLY A 21 13.05 -4.83 10.47
N ASP A 22 13.70 -5.52 11.42
CA ASP A 22 13.59 -5.22 12.86
C ASP A 22 14.22 -3.87 13.21
N GLY A 23 14.82 -3.14 12.27
CA GLY A 23 15.27 -1.76 12.42
C GLY A 23 14.21 -0.70 12.09
N ILE A 24 13.05 -1.08 11.54
CA ILE A 24 11.96 -0.16 11.23
C ILE A 24 11.30 0.30 12.54
N ARG A 25 11.15 1.61 12.70
CA ARG A 25 10.74 2.25 13.96
C ARG A 25 9.67 3.31 13.73
N ALA A 26 8.67 3.34 14.60
CA ALA A 26 7.61 4.33 14.64
C ALA A 26 8.16 5.76 14.64
N GLU A 27 9.27 6.01 15.35
CA GLU A 27 9.86 7.35 15.44
C GLU A 27 10.42 7.85 14.11
N ASN A 28 10.91 6.95 13.24
CA ASN A 28 11.43 7.35 11.93
C ASN A 28 10.29 7.57 10.93
N LEU A 29 9.32 6.64 10.91
CA LEU A 29 8.10 6.79 10.13
C LEU A 29 7.40 8.13 10.43
N ARG A 30 7.28 8.47 11.73
CA ARG A 30 6.71 9.73 12.18
C ARG A 30 7.44 10.95 11.62
N LYS A 31 8.77 10.97 11.62
CA LYS A 31 9.54 12.12 11.09
C LYS A 31 9.24 12.39 9.61
N HIS A 32 9.10 11.33 8.81
CA HIS A 32 8.75 11.45 7.40
C HIS A 32 7.33 12.00 7.23
N VAL A 33 6.36 11.42 7.93
CA VAL A 33 4.95 11.84 7.85
C VAL A 33 4.78 13.29 8.33
N GLU A 34 5.36 13.65 9.47
CA GLU A 34 5.25 15.01 10.04
C GLU A 34 5.86 16.08 9.13
N PHE A 35 6.95 15.78 8.44
CA PHE A 35 7.52 16.71 7.46
C PHE A 35 6.63 16.84 6.22
N LEU A 36 6.23 15.70 5.62
CA LEU A 36 5.47 15.68 4.37
C LEU A 36 4.06 16.25 4.52
N ALA A 37 3.45 16.11 5.71
CA ALA A 37 2.16 16.71 6.05
C ALA A 37 2.29 18.04 6.81
N SER A 38 3.47 18.66 6.82
CA SER A 38 3.70 19.92 7.54
C SER A 38 2.93 21.09 6.90
N PRO A 39 2.58 22.12 7.69
CA PRO A 39 2.02 23.37 7.16
C PRO A 39 2.91 24.03 6.09
N GLU A 40 4.23 23.80 6.11
CA GLU A 40 5.16 24.36 5.12
C GLU A 40 4.90 23.78 3.72
N LEU A 41 4.52 22.51 3.62
CA LEU A 41 4.24 21.87 2.33
C LEU A 41 2.82 22.09 1.83
N LYS A 42 1.94 22.73 2.62
CA LYS A 42 0.58 23.14 2.21
C LYS A 42 -0.21 22.09 1.41
N GLY A 43 -0.02 20.81 1.72
CA GLY A 43 -0.69 19.70 1.02
C GLY A 43 -0.06 19.26 -0.29
N ARG A 44 1.19 19.66 -0.58
CA ARG A 44 2.11 19.07 -1.55
C ARG A 44 1.50 18.79 -2.94
N ASN A 45 0.71 19.74 -3.45
CA ASN A 45 0.13 19.63 -4.78
C ASN A 45 1.20 19.66 -5.86
N ASN A 46 1.00 18.90 -6.93
CA ASN A 46 1.87 18.96 -8.09
C ASN A 46 1.85 20.36 -8.72
N GLN A 47 2.90 20.65 -9.51
CA GLN A 47 3.09 21.95 -10.17
C GLN A 47 3.11 23.15 -9.20
N THR A 48 3.45 22.89 -7.93
CA THR A 48 3.67 23.93 -6.92
C THR A 48 5.09 23.85 -6.36
N PRO A 49 5.63 24.97 -5.82
CA PRO A 49 6.89 24.94 -5.09
C PRO A 49 6.90 23.92 -3.94
N GLU A 50 5.75 23.71 -3.29
CA GLU A 50 5.60 22.77 -2.19
C GLU A 50 5.64 21.30 -2.65
N GLY A 51 5.06 20.96 -3.81
CA GLY A 51 5.21 19.64 -4.44
C GLY A 51 6.67 19.35 -4.80
N GLU A 52 7.37 20.31 -5.40
CA GLU A 52 8.81 20.18 -5.70
C GLU A 52 9.67 20.04 -4.42
N LYS A 53 9.31 20.73 -3.33
CA LYS A 53 9.94 20.52 -2.01
C LYS A 53 9.72 19.10 -1.48
N ALA A 54 8.52 18.54 -1.63
CA ALA A 54 8.25 17.15 -1.28
C ALA A 54 9.10 16.18 -2.10
N ALA A 55 9.15 16.36 -3.43
CA ALA A 55 9.97 15.53 -4.32
C ALA A 55 11.47 15.62 -3.95
N GLN A 56 11.98 16.83 -3.70
CA GLN A 56 13.37 17.03 -3.28
C GLN A 56 13.66 16.38 -1.92
N TYR A 57 12.73 16.48 -0.95
CA TYR A 57 12.87 15.81 0.33
C TYR A 57 13.02 14.29 0.17
N VAL A 58 12.17 13.66 -0.65
CA VAL A 58 12.24 12.23 -0.91
C VAL A 58 13.57 11.85 -1.56
N ALA A 59 14.03 12.62 -2.56
CA ALA A 59 15.32 12.39 -3.21
C ALA A 59 16.49 12.51 -2.21
N ASP A 60 16.43 13.47 -1.29
CA ASP A 60 17.43 13.66 -0.24
C ASP A 60 17.42 12.48 0.76
N GLN A 61 16.25 11.95 1.13
CA GLN A 61 16.18 10.75 1.97
C GLN A 61 16.75 9.52 1.25
N MET A 62 16.37 9.29 -0.01
CA MET A 62 16.93 8.20 -0.82
C MET A 62 18.46 8.29 -0.91
N LYS A 63 18.99 9.49 -1.15
CA LYS A 63 20.45 9.75 -1.18
C LYS A 63 21.10 9.47 0.18
N ARG A 64 20.49 9.89 1.29
CA ARG A 64 21.00 9.64 2.65
C ARG A 64 21.04 8.15 3.00
N ILE A 65 20.04 7.39 2.54
CA ILE A 65 20.00 5.94 2.70
C ILE A 65 21.11 5.26 1.87
N GLY A 66 21.58 5.90 0.80
CA GLY A 66 22.63 5.38 -0.08
C GLY A 66 22.11 4.73 -1.35
N LEU A 67 20.85 4.98 -1.73
CA LEU A 67 20.33 4.57 -3.03
C LEU A 67 21.10 5.30 -4.12
N LYS A 68 21.22 4.68 -5.29
CA LYS A 68 21.71 5.35 -6.49
C LYS A 68 20.56 6.13 -7.15
N PRO A 69 20.83 7.22 -7.87
CA PRO A 69 19.82 7.88 -8.67
C PRO A 69 19.28 6.93 -9.76
N GLY A 70 17.96 6.80 -9.87
CA GLY A 70 17.30 5.86 -10.80
C GLY A 70 16.43 6.54 -11.86
N GLY A 71 16.36 7.87 -11.90
CA GLY A 71 15.64 8.66 -12.90
C GLY A 71 16.52 9.07 -14.09
N LYS A 72 15.93 9.77 -15.08
CA LYS A 72 16.70 10.33 -16.21
C LYS A 72 17.59 11.49 -15.78
N ASP A 73 17.11 12.28 -14.81
CA ASP A 73 17.78 13.48 -14.30
C ASP A 73 18.21 13.26 -12.84
N GLY A 74 19.17 12.36 -12.64
CA GLY A 74 19.54 11.93 -11.29
C GLY A 74 18.41 11.12 -10.64
N TYR A 75 17.86 11.60 -9.52
CA TYR A 75 16.73 10.92 -8.86
C TYR A 75 15.40 11.21 -9.55
N PHE A 76 15.34 12.19 -10.46
CA PHE A 76 14.08 12.69 -10.96
C PHE A 76 13.73 12.07 -12.31
N HIS A 77 12.47 11.65 -12.43
CA HIS A 77 11.82 11.33 -13.69
C HIS A 77 10.74 12.41 -13.94
N ARG A 78 11.15 13.47 -14.62
CA ARG A 78 10.28 14.58 -15.04
C ARG A 78 9.55 14.23 -16.33
N PHE A 79 8.29 14.60 -16.42
CA PHE A 79 7.45 14.34 -17.59
C PHE A 79 6.52 15.51 -17.88
N LYS A 80 6.06 15.59 -19.13
CA LYS A 80 4.99 16.47 -19.58
C LYS A 80 3.96 15.64 -20.32
N THR A 81 2.68 15.88 -20.06
CA THR A 81 1.57 15.17 -20.68
C THR A 81 0.41 16.13 -20.88
N SER A 82 -0.47 15.86 -21.85
CA SER A 82 -1.74 16.60 -21.95
C SER A 82 -2.86 15.89 -21.20
N LYS A 83 -2.62 14.68 -20.68
CA LYS A 83 -3.68 13.82 -20.12
C LYS A 83 -3.62 13.77 -18.59
N ALA A 84 -4.72 14.13 -17.95
CA ALA A 84 -4.93 13.95 -16.52
C ALA A 84 -6.37 13.47 -16.27
N ARG A 85 -6.78 13.39 -15.01
CA ARG A 85 -8.15 13.07 -14.61
C ARG A 85 -9.12 14.04 -15.28
N GLY A 86 -10.05 13.50 -16.08
CA GLY A 86 -11.01 14.29 -16.85
C GLY A 86 -10.67 14.48 -18.33
N GLY A 87 -9.51 13.99 -18.81
CA GLY A 87 -9.15 13.97 -20.23
C GLY A 87 -7.95 14.85 -20.56
N ASP A 88 -8.03 15.56 -21.70
CA ASP A 88 -6.98 16.51 -22.10
C ASP A 88 -7.11 17.81 -21.29
N VAL A 89 -6.05 18.18 -20.56
CA VAL A 89 -5.98 19.36 -19.68
C VAL A 89 -5.06 20.46 -20.24
N GLY A 90 -4.58 20.34 -21.48
CA GLY A 90 -3.86 21.41 -22.17
C GLY A 90 -2.40 21.61 -21.72
N GLY A 91 -1.82 20.66 -20.99
CA GLY A 91 -0.42 20.68 -20.54
C GLY A 91 -0.31 20.48 -19.03
N PHE A 92 0.35 19.39 -18.63
CA PHE A 92 0.46 18.93 -17.27
C PHE A 92 1.88 18.38 -17.05
N GLU A 93 2.58 18.87 -16.05
CA GLU A 93 3.95 18.47 -15.70
C GLU A 93 3.98 17.81 -14.33
N GLY A 94 4.91 16.89 -14.13
CA GLY A 94 5.13 16.24 -12.84
C GLY A 94 6.53 15.66 -12.71
N THR A 95 6.92 15.37 -11.47
CA THR A 95 8.27 14.97 -11.07
C THR A 95 8.23 13.73 -10.19
N ASN A 96 8.29 12.54 -10.81
CA ASN A 96 8.49 11.31 -10.04
C ASN A 96 9.91 11.28 -9.44
N VAL A 97 10.07 10.65 -8.28
CA VAL A 97 11.36 10.42 -7.62
C VAL A 97 11.69 8.94 -7.63
N VAL A 98 12.85 8.57 -8.17
CA VAL A 98 13.27 7.20 -8.43
C VAL A 98 14.67 6.97 -7.85
N GLY A 99 14.76 6.05 -6.90
CA GLY A 99 16.01 5.54 -6.33
C GLY A 99 16.23 4.07 -6.66
N LEU A 100 17.48 3.68 -6.84
CA LEU A 100 17.90 2.31 -7.15
C LEU A 100 18.78 1.77 -6.04
N LEU A 101 18.37 0.65 -5.42
CA LEU A 101 19.26 -0.18 -4.61
C LEU A 101 19.66 -1.40 -5.44
N GLU A 102 20.94 -1.53 -5.76
CA GLU A 102 21.44 -2.65 -6.57
C GLU A 102 21.37 -3.95 -5.77
N GLY A 103 20.78 -4.98 -6.37
CA GLY A 103 20.74 -6.33 -5.82
C GLY A 103 22.09 -7.04 -5.91
N THR A 104 22.15 -8.25 -5.38
CA THR A 104 23.38 -9.06 -5.37
C THR A 104 23.57 -9.85 -6.67
N ASP A 105 22.85 -10.95 -6.86
CA ASP A 105 23.04 -11.89 -7.97
C ASP A 105 21.93 -11.86 -9.03
N LEU A 106 20.73 -11.38 -8.69
CA LEU A 106 19.60 -11.17 -9.62
C LEU A 106 19.38 -9.68 -9.92
N LYS A 107 20.44 -8.87 -9.89
CA LYS A 107 20.40 -7.41 -9.94
C LYS A 107 19.79 -6.79 -11.22
N HIS A 108 19.59 -7.57 -12.27
CA HIS A 108 18.92 -7.13 -13.50
C HIS A 108 17.40 -7.35 -13.48
N GLU A 109 16.88 -7.97 -12.42
CA GLU A 109 15.46 -8.04 -12.10
C GLU A 109 15.14 -7.04 -10.99
N TYR A 110 13.96 -6.43 -11.06
CA TYR A 110 13.57 -5.35 -10.16
C TYR A 110 12.32 -5.70 -9.35
N VAL A 111 12.33 -5.40 -8.06
CA VAL A 111 11.10 -5.25 -7.27
C VAL A 111 10.87 -3.76 -7.06
N VAL A 112 9.68 -3.28 -7.43
CA VAL A 112 9.30 -1.89 -7.23
C VAL A 112 8.68 -1.76 -5.83
N LEU A 113 9.18 -0.82 -5.03
CA LEU A 113 8.53 -0.33 -3.82
C LEU A 113 7.97 1.05 -4.15
N ASN A 114 6.65 1.24 -4.10
CA ASN A 114 6.06 2.52 -4.50
C ASN A 114 5.02 3.09 -3.53
N ALA A 115 4.91 4.42 -3.58
CA ALA A 115 3.88 5.27 -2.99
C ALA A 115 3.85 6.60 -3.76
N HIS A 116 2.89 7.49 -3.52
CA HIS A 116 2.90 8.83 -4.13
C HIS A 116 3.15 9.95 -3.11
N HIS A 117 3.89 10.97 -3.51
CA HIS A 117 4.22 12.13 -2.65
C HIS A 117 3.38 13.36 -2.98
N ASP A 118 2.51 13.35 -3.98
CA ASP A 118 1.58 14.45 -4.22
C ASP A 118 0.33 14.32 -3.36
N HIS A 119 -0.33 15.44 -3.09
CA HIS A 119 -1.68 15.46 -2.54
C HIS A 119 -2.43 16.73 -2.97
N LEU A 120 -3.65 16.92 -2.47
CA LEU A 120 -4.60 17.89 -3.03
C LEU A 120 -4.27 19.37 -2.81
N GLY A 121 -3.23 19.72 -2.05
CA GLY A 121 -2.87 21.11 -1.77
C GLY A 121 -3.94 21.88 -1.00
N VAL A 122 -4.31 23.05 -1.52
CA VAL A 122 -5.33 23.95 -0.92
C VAL A 122 -6.64 23.85 -1.70
N VAL A 123 -7.64 23.22 -1.10
CA VAL A 123 -8.98 23.06 -1.69
C VAL A 123 -9.95 24.04 -1.03
N LYS A 124 -10.49 24.98 -1.82
CA LYS A 124 -11.43 26.01 -1.33
C LYS A 124 -10.90 26.78 -0.11
N GLY A 125 -9.63 27.17 -0.15
CA GLY A 125 -8.96 27.90 0.93
C GLY A 125 -8.55 27.05 2.14
N THR A 126 -8.78 25.74 2.10
CA THR A 126 -8.42 24.82 3.19
C THR A 126 -7.29 23.90 2.75
N VAL A 127 -6.20 23.85 3.52
CA VAL A 127 -5.09 22.92 3.29
C VAL A 127 -5.57 21.48 3.50
N ARG A 128 -5.13 20.58 2.64
CA ARG A 128 -5.25 19.12 2.76
C ARG A 128 -3.85 18.58 3.09
N PRO A 129 -3.52 18.26 4.35
CA PRO A 129 -2.13 17.95 4.70
C PRO A 129 -1.62 16.62 4.12
N GLY A 130 -2.48 15.60 4.07
CA GLY A 130 -2.16 14.32 3.45
C GLY A 130 -1.19 13.46 4.27
N ALA A 131 -1.46 13.30 5.58
CA ALA A 131 -0.61 12.52 6.46
C ALA A 131 -0.72 11.01 6.21
N ASP A 132 -1.94 10.48 6.11
CA ASP A 132 -2.17 9.11 5.68
C ASP A 132 -2.05 8.99 4.17
N ASP A 133 -2.56 9.99 3.45
CA ASP A 133 -2.67 10.04 1.99
C ASP A 133 -1.70 11.09 1.38
N ASN A 134 -0.48 10.72 1.02
CA ASN A 134 0.13 9.41 1.15
C ASN A 134 1.55 9.55 1.72
N ALA A 135 1.73 10.51 2.65
CA ALA A 135 2.97 10.64 3.40
C ALA A 135 3.29 9.36 4.18
N SER A 136 2.27 8.61 4.63
CA SER A 136 2.43 7.32 5.29
C SER A 136 3.07 6.25 4.38
N GLY A 137 2.66 6.15 3.11
CA GLY A 137 3.25 5.25 2.12
C GLY A 137 4.67 5.67 1.74
N VAL A 138 4.93 6.98 1.58
CA VAL A 138 6.28 7.49 1.33
C VAL A 138 7.22 7.17 2.50
N ALA A 139 6.76 7.34 3.74
CA ALA A 139 7.52 6.93 4.91
C ALA A 139 7.82 5.42 4.90
N MET A 140 6.85 4.60 4.49
CA MET A 140 6.99 3.14 4.40
C MET A 140 8.09 2.74 3.40
N ILE A 141 8.06 3.25 2.16
CA ILE A 141 9.06 2.88 1.16
C ILE A 141 10.47 3.35 1.53
N LEU A 142 10.61 4.48 2.23
CA LEU A 142 11.90 4.99 2.70
C LEU A 142 12.47 4.11 3.84
N GLU A 143 11.66 3.73 4.82
CA GLU A 143 12.12 2.87 5.92
C GLU A 143 12.42 1.43 5.46
N LEU A 144 11.61 0.88 4.53
CA LEU A 144 11.92 -0.41 3.89
C LEU A 144 13.24 -0.33 3.12
N ALA A 145 13.44 0.72 2.32
CA ALA A 145 14.68 0.92 1.59
C ALA A 145 15.91 1.04 2.52
N ALA A 146 15.76 1.74 3.65
CA ALA A 146 16.79 1.84 4.68
C ALA A 146 17.13 0.49 5.32
N ALA A 147 16.13 -0.35 5.56
CA ALA A 147 16.35 -1.71 6.04
C ALA A 147 17.06 -2.57 4.99
N PHE A 148 16.65 -2.53 3.72
CA PHE A 148 17.31 -3.26 2.63
C PHE A 148 18.73 -2.79 2.35
N ALA A 149 19.04 -1.50 2.51
CA ALA A 149 20.39 -0.98 2.31
C ALA A 149 21.42 -1.64 3.26
N LYS A 150 21.00 -2.11 4.44
CA LYS A 150 21.87 -2.85 5.38
C LYS A 150 22.18 -4.28 4.91
N LYS A 151 21.27 -4.90 4.16
CA LYS A 151 21.42 -6.24 3.58
C LYS A 151 20.70 -6.28 2.23
N PRO A 152 21.38 -5.86 1.14
CA PRO A 152 20.76 -5.81 -0.17
C PRO A 152 20.20 -7.18 -0.60
N PRO A 153 19.00 -7.23 -1.21
CA PRO A 153 18.41 -8.48 -1.66
C PRO A 153 19.07 -9.02 -2.94
N ARG A 154 18.61 -10.17 -3.43
CA ARG A 154 19.06 -10.74 -4.70
C ARG A 154 18.71 -9.87 -5.90
N ARG A 155 17.44 -9.49 -6.01
CA ARG A 155 16.93 -8.54 -7.01
C ARG A 155 17.26 -7.11 -6.62
N SER A 156 17.38 -6.23 -7.62
CA SER A 156 17.47 -4.79 -7.34
C SER A 156 16.12 -4.26 -6.87
N LEU A 157 16.14 -3.22 -6.04
CA LEU A 157 14.92 -2.49 -5.66
C LEU A 157 14.86 -1.17 -6.40
N LEU A 158 13.71 -0.91 -7.03
CA LEU A 158 13.34 0.42 -7.52
C LEU A 158 12.40 1.03 -6.49
N VAL A 159 12.90 2.03 -5.78
CA VAL A 159 12.11 2.77 -4.80
C VAL A 159 11.57 4.01 -5.51
N VAL A 160 10.26 4.06 -5.71
CA VAL A 160 9.61 5.07 -6.55
C VAL A 160 8.58 5.83 -5.75
N SER A 161 8.73 7.14 -5.68
CA SER A 161 7.69 8.03 -5.17
C SER A 161 7.05 8.78 -6.33
N PHE A 162 5.80 8.45 -6.64
CA PHE A 162 5.07 9.04 -7.76
C PHE A 162 4.55 10.44 -7.45
N ASP A 163 4.45 11.25 -8.49
CA ASP A 163 3.77 12.55 -8.48
C ASP A 163 2.45 12.43 -9.25
N CYS A 164 1.52 13.35 -9.03
CA CYS A 164 0.25 13.42 -9.73
C CYS A 164 -0.60 12.13 -9.69
N GLU A 165 -0.59 11.38 -8.60
CA GLU A 165 -1.49 10.25 -8.39
C GLU A 165 -2.95 10.74 -8.32
N GLU A 166 -3.18 11.83 -7.59
CA GLU A 166 -4.51 12.37 -7.29
C GLU A 166 -5.24 12.88 -8.56
N ASP A 167 -4.43 13.21 -9.56
CA ASP A 167 -4.84 13.60 -10.91
C ASP A 167 -5.00 12.41 -11.86
N GLY A 168 -5.21 11.21 -11.31
CA GLY A 168 -5.56 10.01 -12.07
C GLY A 168 -4.36 9.15 -12.46
N LEU A 169 -3.50 8.86 -11.48
CA LEU A 169 -2.35 7.97 -11.59
C LEU A 169 -1.36 8.41 -12.67
N VAL A 170 -1.18 9.73 -12.83
CA VAL A 170 -0.42 10.28 -13.96
C VAL A 170 1.05 9.94 -13.83
N GLY A 171 1.67 10.11 -12.66
CA GLY A 171 3.08 9.83 -12.46
C GLY A 171 3.48 8.40 -12.78
N SER A 172 2.74 7.42 -12.24
CA SER A 172 3.00 6.00 -12.50
C SER A 172 2.71 5.61 -13.95
N ARG A 173 1.67 6.20 -14.58
CA ARG A 173 1.39 6.01 -16.01
C ARG A 173 2.57 6.46 -16.87
N GLU A 174 3.05 7.68 -16.64
CA GLU A 174 4.17 8.25 -17.41
C GLU A 174 5.47 7.51 -17.11
N PHE A 175 5.69 7.04 -15.87
CA PHE A 175 6.86 6.19 -15.52
C PHE A 175 6.88 4.88 -16.31
N VAL A 176 5.77 4.16 -16.33
CA VAL A 176 5.65 2.91 -17.10
C VAL A 176 5.74 3.17 -18.61
N ALA A 177 5.18 4.27 -19.10
CA ALA A 177 5.24 4.65 -20.51
C ALA A 177 6.65 5.08 -20.96
N ALA A 178 7.42 5.73 -20.08
CA ALA A 178 8.78 6.17 -20.37
C ALA A 178 9.77 5.03 -20.58
N ASN A 179 9.43 3.82 -20.11
CA ASN A 179 10.22 2.60 -20.29
C ASN A 179 11.68 2.77 -19.84
N LEU A 180 11.90 3.48 -18.71
CA LEU A 180 13.22 3.64 -18.09
C LEU A 180 13.82 2.29 -17.68
N TYR A 181 12.94 1.41 -17.23
CA TYR A 181 13.17 0.02 -16.93
C TYR A 181 12.17 -0.77 -17.75
N ASP A 182 12.63 -1.78 -18.49
CA ASP A 182 11.76 -2.65 -19.26
C ASP A 182 10.77 -3.35 -18.30
N PRO A 183 9.43 -3.20 -18.48
CA PRO A 183 8.43 -3.88 -17.69
C PRO A 183 8.66 -5.39 -17.59
N ALA A 184 9.26 -6.02 -18.61
CA ALA A 184 9.59 -7.43 -18.60
C ALA A 184 10.67 -7.80 -17.57
N THR A 185 11.45 -6.83 -17.07
CA THR A 185 12.47 -7.03 -16.01
C THR A 185 11.93 -6.77 -14.59
N ILE A 186 10.73 -6.20 -14.47
CA ILE A 186 10.10 -5.95 -13.18
C ILE A 186 9.44 -7.25 -12.69
N ALA A 187 9.96 -7.81 -11.61
CA ALA A 187 9.51 -9.06 -11.01
C ALA A 187 8.22 -8.90 -10.22
N ALA A 188 8.06 -7.79 -9.50
CA ALA A 188 6.86 -7.48 -8.74
C ALA A 188 6.77 -5.98 -8.41
N ASP A 189 5.56 -5.53 -8.13
CA ASP A 189 5.24 -4.22 -7.59
C ASP A 189 4.67 -4.34 -6.16
N VAL A 190 5.23 -3.58 -5.22
CA VAL A 190 4.78 -3.49 -3.82
C VAL A 190 4.35 -2.04 -3.59
N CYS A 191 3.04 -1.83 -3.66
CA CYS A 191 2.41 -0.52 -3.63
C CYS A 191 1.85 -0.21 -2.24
N PHE A 192 2.06 1.01 -1.74
CA PHE A 192 1.57 1.49 -0.45
C PHE A 192 0.76 2.77 -0.64
N ASP A 193 -0.49 2.75 -0.18
CA ASP A 193 -1.37 3.91 -0.24
C ASP A 193 -2.41 3.85 0.88
N LEU A 194 -2.39 4.89 1.72
CA LEU A 194 -2.97 4.93 3.06
C LEU A 194 -2.52 3.73 3.89
N ILE A 195 -1.40 3.82 4.61
CA ILE A 195 -0.88 2.72 5.45
C ILE A 195 -0.61 3.17 6.91
N GLY A 196 -1.08 4.36 7.27
CA GLY A 196 -0.85 5.00 8.56
C GLY A 196 -2.03 4.95 9.52
N GLY A 197 -3.23 5.15 9.00
CA GLY A 197 -4.47 5.27 9.76
C GLY A 197 -5.21 3.97 10.01
N ASP A 198 -6.44 4.07 10.53
CA ASP A 198 -7.37 2.94 10.69
C ASP A 198 -8.62 3.20 9.85
N PHE A 199 -9.06 2.22 9.03
CA PHE A 199 -10.28 2.37 8.21
C PHE A 199 -11.49 2.75 9.09
N TYR A 200 -11.67 1.97 10.15
CA TYR A 200 -12.53 2.25 11.28
C TYR A 200 -11.73 2.20 12.58
N PRO A 201 -12.10 2.98 13.62
CA PRO A 201 -11.35 3.02 14.88
C PRO A 201 -11.14 1.67 15.58
N TRP A 202 -12.04 0.70 15.36
CA TRP A 202 -11.92 -0.65 15.93
C TRP A 202 -11.02 -1.59 15.11
N GLU A 203 -10.59 -1.20 13.92
CA GLU A 203 -9.66 -1.93 13.06
C GLU A 203 -8.19 -1.50 13.29
N SER A 204 -7.86 -1.16 14.55
CA SER A 204 -6.56 -0.62 14.97
C SER A 204 -5.36 -1.58 14.86
N LYS A 205 -5.61 -2.80 14.37
CA LYS A 205 -4.58 -3.80 14.07
C LYS A 205 -4.67 -4.30 12.62
N THR A 206 -5.65 -3.86 11.85
CA THR A 206 -5.90 -4.39 10.51
C THR A 206 -5.04 -3.67 9.48
N ILE A 207 -4.44 -4.45 8.58
CA ILE A 207 -3.95 -3.98 7.29
C ILE A 207 -4.49 -4.91 6.19
N TYR A 208 -4.75 -4.36 5.01
CA TYR A 208 -5.24 -5.10 3.85
C TYR A 208 -4.11 -5.33 2.85
N ALA A 209 -4.09 -6.54 2.28
CA ALA A 209 -3.19 -6.91 1.21
C ALA A 209 -4.02 -7.26 -0.03
N LEU A 210 -4.12 -6.30 -0.96
CA LEU A 210 -4.96 -6.39 -2.15
C LEU A 210 -4.14 -6.71 -3.40
N GLY A 211 -4.79 -7.17 -4.48
CA GLY A 211 -4.14 -7.40 -5.78
C GLY A 211 -3.39 -8.73 -5.90
N THR A 212 -3.16 -9.39 -4.77
CA THR A 212 -2.46 -10.68 -4.73
C THR A 212 -3.22 -11.82 -5.42
N GLU A 213 -4.50 -11.64 -5.76
CA GLU A 213 -5.27 -12.58 -6.58
C GLU A 213 -4.73 -12.73 -8.00
N TYR A 214 -3.92 -11.78 -8.46
CA TYR A 214 -3.19 -11.86 -9.71
C TYR A 214 -1.88 -12.65 -9.61
N SER A 215 -1.46 -13.13 -8.43
CA SER A 215 -0.21 -13.87 -8.26
C SER A 215 -0.25 -14.87 -7.10
N PRO A 216 -0.37 -16.19 -7.37
CA PRO A 216 -0.38 -17.21 -6.33
C PRO A 216 0.87 -17.20 -5.44
N GLU A 217 2.04 -16.86 -5.99
CA GLU A 217 3.28 -16.78 -5.23
C GLU A 217 3.27 -15.63 -4.22
N ILE A 218 2.85 -14.43 -4.65
CA ILE A 218 2.69 -13.27 -3.75
C ILE A 218 1.59 -13.56 -2.72
N ALA A 219 0.48 -14.15 -3.15
CA ALA A 219 -0.60 -14.52 -2.25
C ALA A 219 -0.14 -15.51 -1.17
N GLY A 220 0.69 -16.50 -1.54
CA GLY A 220 1.31 -17.42 -0.60
C GLY A 220 2.29 -16.74 0.35
N THR A 221 3.07 -15.77 -0.15
CA THR A 221 4.02 -14.98 0.66
C THR A 221 3.29 -14.20 1.75
N VAL A 222 2.25 -13.45 1.38
CA VAL A 222 1.40 -12.70 2.33
C VAL A 222 0.83 -13.60 3.42
N LYS A 223 0.38 -14.82 3.08
CA LYS A 223 -0.17 -15.79 4.04
C LYS A 223 0.87 -16.41 4.97
N ARG A 224 2.12 -16.56 4.54
CA ARG A 224 3.19 -17.20 5.34
C ARG A 224 3.71 -16.28 6.44
N HIS A 225 3.73 -14.98 6.21
CA HIS A 225 4.18 -14.03 7.21
C HIS A 225 3.10 -13.73 8.24
N PHE A 226 3.52 -13.53 9.49
CA PHE A 226 2.64 -13.26 10.61
C PHE A 226 3.31 -12.31 11.58
N ARG A 227 2.54 -11.38 12.15
CA ARG A 227 2.93 -10.54 13.28
C ARG A 227 1.77 -10.54 14.27
N GLU A 228 2.02 -10.89 15.52
CA GLU A 228 0.98 -10.99 16.56
C GLU A 228 0.19 -9.69 16.77
N SER A 229 0.86 -8.55 16.56
CA SER A 229 0.25 -7.22 16.70
C SER A 229 -0.62 -6.80 15.51
N LEU A 230 -0.68 -7.60 14.44
CA LEU A 230 -1.42 -7.28 13.21
C LEU A 230 -2.46 -8.34 12.86
N GLN A 231 -3.49 -7.87 12.18
CA GLN A 231 -4.45 -8.69 11.46
C GLN A 231 -4.33 -8.39 9.97
N ILE A 232 -3.75 -9.32 9.23
CA ILE A 232 -3.61 -9.21 7.77
C ILE A 232 -4.91 -9.69 7.12
N ARG A 233 -5.58 -8.81 6.39
CA ARG A 233 -6.78 -9.15 5.61
C ARG A 233 -6.43 -9.15 4.13
N GLN A 234 -6.21 -10.34 3.58
CA GLN A 234 -5.98 -10.50 2.16
C GLN A 234 -7.32 -10.52 1.41
N ALA A 235 -7.45 -9.68 0.38
CA ALA A 235 -8.69 -9.57 -0.37
C ALA A 235 -8.46 -9.13 -1.83
N GLY A 236 -9.46 -9.31 -2.68
CA GLY A 236 -9.40 -8.91 -4.08
C GLY A 236 -9.47 -7.39 -4.28
N VAL A 237 -8.65 -6.86 -5.18
CA VAL A 237 -8.66 -5.44 -5.54
C VAL A 237 -9.97 -5.03 -6.23
N PHE A 238 -10.67 -5.98 -6.84
CA PHE A 238 -12.00 -5.75 -7.42
C PHE A 238 -13.01 -5.19 -6.41
N LEU A 239 -12.81 -5.40 -5.10
CA LEU A 239 -13.67 -4.84 -4.06
C LEU A 239 -13.67 -3.31 -4.07
N ILE A 240 -12.54 -2.70 -4.42
CA ILE A 240 -12.34 -1.25 -4.40
C ILE A 240 -12.36 -0.63 -5.80
N GLU A 241 -12.18 -1.43 -6.86
CA GLU A 241 -12.19 -0.98 -8.26
C GLU A 241 -13.59 -0.97 -8.88
N GLN A 242 -14.47 -0.14 -8.35
CA GLN A 242 -15.79 0.05 -8.95
C GLN A 242 -15.66 0.68 -10.36
N MET A 243 -16.45 0.18 -11.31
CA MET A 243 -16.39 0.57 -12.74
C MET A 243 -15.04 0.30 -13.42
N GLY A 244 -14.17 -0.53 -12.83
CA GLY A 244 -12.91 -0.99 -13.45
C GLY A 244 -11.75 0.00 -13.35
N TRP A 245 -11.89 1.08 -12.59
CA TRP A 245 -10.82 2.04 -12.35
C TRP A 245 -9.93 1.57 -11.21
N ALA A 246 -8.62 1.51 -11.47
CA ALA A 246 -7.63 1.28 -10.41
C ALA A 246 -7.69 2.41 -9.38
N ARG A 247 -7.34 2.06 -8.14
CA ARG A 247 -7.46 2.94 -6.97
C ARG A 247 -6.14 3.53 -6.47
N SER A 248 -5.01 3.08 -7.02
CA SER A 248 -3.67 3.56 -6.71
C SER A 248 -2.69 3.13 -7.82
N ASP A 249 -1.41 3.45 -7.68
CA ASP A 249 -0.39 3.39 -8.74
C ASP A 249 -0.13 2.00 -9.32
N TYR A 250 -0.40 0.91 -8.58
CA TYR A 250 -0.35 -0.47 -9.09
C TYR A 250 -1.18 -0.65 -10.38
N GLY A 251 -2.21 0.18 -10.57
CA GLY A 251 -3.10 0.18 -11.71
C GLY A 251 -2.38 0.32 -13.05
N ASN A 252 -1.28 1.07 -13.11
CA ASN A 252 -0.50 1.27 -14.33
C ASN A 252 0.50 0.13 -14.61
N PHE A 253 0.85 -0.65 -13.58
CA PHE A 253 1.70 -1.85 -13.71
C PHE A 253 0.89 -3.07 -14.16
N ARG A 254 -0.37 -3.19 -13.72
CA ARG A 254 -1.23 -4.35 -14.01
C ARG A 254 -1.41 -4.65 -15.52
N PRO A 255 -1.66 -3.69 -16.43
CA PRO A 255 -1.75 -3.96 -17.87
C PRO A 255 -0.46 -4.51 -18.49
N LYS A 256 0.70 -4.30 -17.84
CA LYS A 256 1.98 -4.87 -18.23
C LYS A 256 2.19 -6.28 -17.68
N LYS A 257 1.19 -6.86 -17.02
CA LYS A 257 1.23 -8.19 -16.38
C LYS A 257 2.34 -8.30 -15.33
N ILE A 258 2.61 -7.22 -14.61
CA ILE A 258 3.53 -7.20 -13.48
C ILE A 258 2.72 -7.65 -12.24
N PRO A 259 3.11 -8.74 -11.55
CA PRO A 259 2.53 -9.14 -10.28
C PRO A 259 2.61 -8.03 -9.24
N PHE A 260 1.57 -7.85 -8.42
CA PHE A 260 1.58 -6.78 -7.43
C PHE A 260 0.92 -7.19 -6.11
N VAL A 261 1.31 -6.50 -5.04
CA VAL A 261 0.56 -6.41 -3.79
C VAL A 261 0.35 -4.95 -3.47
N PHE A 262 -0.89 -4.60 -3.14
CA PHE A 262 -1.28 -3.28 -2.70
C PHE A 262 -1.61 -3.32 -1.19
N PHE A 263 -0.76 -2.69 -0.38
CA PHE A 263 -0.95 -2.58 1.06
C PHE A 263 -1.67 -1.28 1.41
N THR A 264 -2.75 -1.39 2.16
CA THR A 264 -3.55 -0.25 2.63
C THR A 264 -4.20 -0.52 3.97
N THR A 265 -4.59 0.52 4.68
CA THR A 265 -5.46 0.52 5.85
C THR A 265 -6.88 0.97 5.51
N GLY A 266 -7.24 1.06 4.23
CA GLY A 266 -8.56 1.51 3.76
C GLY A 266 -8.69 3.03 3.74
N THR A 267 -9.85 3.55 3.34
CA THR A 267 -10.10 5.00 3.23
C THR A 267 -10.82 5.52 4.49
N PRO A 268 -10.12 6.10 5.47
CA PRO A 268 -10.75 6.58 6.70
C PRO A 268 -11.64 7.80 6.46
N TRP A 269 -12.41 8.20 7.48
CA TRP A 269 -13.34 9.33 7.38
C TRP A 269 -12.67 10.69 7.11
N TYR A 270 -11.36 10.80 7.35
CA TYR A 270 -10.56 12.00 7.13
C TYR A 270 -9.85 12.03 5.76
N TYR A 271 -10.01 11.00 4.93
CA TYR A 271 -9.49 10.94 3.56
C TYR A 271 -9.85 12.20 2.75
N HIS A 272 -8.88 12.76 2.00
CA HIS A 272 -9.03 13.98 1.19
C HIS A 272 -9.50 15.22 1.98
N SER A 273 -9.34 15.22 3.31
CA SER A 273 -9.85 16.26 4.19
C SER A 273 -8.75 17.02 4.93
N ALA A 274 -9.12 18.12 5.59
CA ALA A 274 -8.19 18.89 6.43
C ALA A 274 -7.78 18.16 7.71
N HIS A 275 -8.48 17.08 8.05
CA HIS A 275 -8.23 16.26 9.23
C HIS A 275 -7.27 15.10 8.96
N ASP A 276 -6.79 14.95 7.72
CA ASP A 276 -5.75 13.98 7.42
C ASP A 276 -4.39 14.51 7.89
N THR A 277 -4.20 14.44 9.21
CA THR A 277 -3.08 15.02 9.95
C THR A 277 -2.31 13.95 10.73
N PRO A 278 -1.02 14.19 11.07
CA PRO A 278 -0.19 13.18 11.74
C PRO A 278 -0.75 12.64 13.07
N ASP A 279 -1.61 13.38 13.77
CA ASP A 279 -2.28 12.90 14.99
C ASP A 279 -3.31 11.78 14.75
N LYS A 280 -3.66 11.49 13.49
CA LYS A 280 -4.52 10.36 13.12
C LYS A 280 -3.77 9.05 12.89
N MET A 281 -2.44 9.09 12.84
CA MET A 281 -1.63 7.91 12.56
C MET A 281 -1.58 6.95 13.75
N ASN A 282 -1.67 5.66 13.46
CA ASN A 282 -1.49 4.59 14.43
C ASN A 282 -0.03 4.11 14.38
N TRP A 283 0.87 4.85 15.04
CA TRP A 283 2.31 4.61 14.96
C TRP A 283 2.77 3.19 15.33
N PRO A 284 2.25 2.55 16.41
CA PRO A 284 2.59 1.16 16.70
C PRO A 284 2.16 0.20 15.59
N LYS A 285 0.99 0.43 14.97
CA LYS A 285 0.55 -0.37 13.82
C LYS A 285 1.43 -0.14 12.60
N MET A 286 1.79 1.12 12.30
CA MET A 286 2.69 1.44 11.19
C MET A 286 4.04 0.76 11.33
N GLU A 287 4.63 0.74 12.54
CA GLU A 287 5.89 0.04 12.79
C GLU A 287 5.74 -1.47 12.54
N ALA A 288 4.70 -2.09 13.11
CA ALA A 288 4.44 -3.50 12.89
C ALA A 288 4.18 -3.81 11.40
N ALA A 289 3.45 -2.93 10.70
CA ALA A 289 3.14 -3.04 9.28
C ALA A 289 4.42 -2.92 8.45
N GLY A 290 5.32 -2.00 8.76
CA GLY A 290 6.59 -1.88 8.06
C GLY A 290 7.48 -3.11 8.22
N ARG A 291 7.54 -3.69 9.41
CA ARG A 291 8.26 -4.95 9.64
C ARG A 291 7.64 -6.12 8.86
N TYR A 292 6.31 -6.23 8.87
CA TYR A 292 5.60 -7.24 8.09
C TYR A 292 5.82 -7.08 6.58
N CYS A 293 5.66 -5.85 6.07
CA CYS A 293 5.80 -5.56 4.64
C CYS A 293 7.26 -5.72 4.18
N PHE A 294 8.23 -5.44 5.06
CA PHE A 294 9.64 -5.77 4.81
C PHE A 294 9.82 -7.27 4.61
N ASP A 295 9.27 -8.12 5.47
CA ASP A 295 9.41 -9.58 5.33
C ASP A 295 8.81 -10.07 4.00
N VAL A 296 7.61 -9.59 3.65
CA VAL A 296 6.95 -9.91 2.37
C VAL A 296 7.80 -9.46 1.19
N ALA A 297 8.24 -8.20 1.18
CA ALA A 297 9.07 -7.68 0.10
C ALA A 297 10.43 -8.40 0.01
N ALA A 298 11.01 -8.80 1.14
CA ALA A 298 12.28 -9.51 1.20
C ALA A 298 12.13 -10.93 0.65
N GLU A 299 11.05 -11.63 0.94
CA GLU A 299 10.78 -12.94 0.35
C GLU A 299 10.61 -12.83 -1.17
N ILE A 300 9.86 -11.84 -1.66
CA ILE A 300 9.69 -11.59 -3.11
C ILE A 300 11.04 -11.23 -3.77
N ALA A 301 11.82 -10.33 -3.17
CA ALA A 301 13.08 -9.85 -3.73
C ALA A 301 14.21 -10.90 -3.68
N ASN A 302 14.10 -11.91 -2.81
CA ASN A 302 15.09 -13.00 -2.69
C ASN A 302 14.63 -14.33 -3.30
N ALA A 303 13.37 -14.45 -3.73
CA ALA A 303 12.86 -15.67 -4.35
C ALA A 303 13.70 -16.08 -5.57
N GLU A 304 13.98 -17.37 -5.73
CA GLU A 304 14.77 -17.85 -6.88
C GLU A 304 14.05 -17.59 -8.21
N LYS A 305 12.73 -17.76 -8.23
CA LYS A 305 11.88 -17.52 -9.40
C LYS A 305 11.07 -16.25 -9.22
N ARG A 306 10.77 -15.58 -10.33
CA ARG A 306 9.86 -14.45 -10.36
C ARG A 306 8.44 -14.91 -10.04
N PRO A 307 7.65 -14.11 -9.29
CA PRO A 307 6.22 -14.33 -9.16
C PRO A 307 5.53 -14.32 -10.53
N THR A 308 4.46 -15.09 -10.66
CA THR A 308 3.68 -15.15 -11.91
C THR A 308 2.49 -14.19 -11.88
N PHE A 309 2.04 -13.74 -13.06
CA PHE A 309 0.81 -12.96 -13.22
C PHE A 309 -0.29 -13.81 -13.85
N VAL A 310 -1.43 -13.90 -13.16
CA VAL A 310 -2.63 -14.63 -13.59
C VAL A 310 -3.69 -13.63 -14.03
N SER A 311 -4.25 -13.81 -15.22
CA SER A 311 -5.26 -12.90 -15.77
C SER A 311 -6.68 -13.28 -15.33
N GLY A 312 -7.49 -12.29 -14.95
CA GLY A 312 -8.91 -12.45 -14.64
C GLY A 312 -9.14 -13.30 -13.38
N PRO A 313 -8.75 -12.82 -12.19
CA PRO A 313 -8.88 -13.55 -10.95
C PRO A 313 -10.33 -13.89 -10.62
N VAL A 314 -10.48 -14.99 -9.90
CA VAL A 314 -11.74 -15.44 -9.30
C VAL A 314 -11.75 -14.95 -7.85
N PRO A 315 -12.90 -14.46 -7.32
CA PRO A 315 -12.98 -14.05 -5.92
C PRO A 315 -12.61 -15.21 -5.00
N TRP A 316 -11.92 -14.88 -3.92
CA TRP A 316 -11.59 -15.83 -2.88
C TRP A 316 -12.73 -15.99 -1.89
N ARG A 317 -12.77 -17.15 -1.26
CA ARG A 317 -13.64 -17.38 -0.09
C ARG A 317 -13.43 -16.30 0.99
N SER A 318 -12.18 -15.87 1.17
CA SER A 318 -11.82 -14.81 2.12
C SER A 318 -12.41 -13.44 1.77
N ASP A 319 -12.76 -13.17 0.50
CA ASP A 319 -13.43 -11.93 0.11
C ASP A 319 -14.85 -11.89 0.68
N ALA A 320 -15.59 -12.99 0.53
CA ALA A 320 -16.93 -13.12 1.10
C ALA A 320 -16.91 -13.16 2.64
N GLU A 321 -15.93 -13.84 3.25
CA GLU A 321 -15.72 -13.82 4.71
C GLU A 321 -15.43 -12.41 5.22
N LEU A 322 -14.53 -11.68 4.54
CA LEU A 322 -14.19 -10.30 4.89
C LEU A 322 -15.42 -9.40 4.82
N MET A 323 -16.19 -9.47 3.73
CA MET A 323 -17.40 -8.65 3.58
C MET A 323 -18.47 -8.99 4.61
N ARG A 324 -18.71 -10.28 4.89
CA ARG A 324 -19.64 -10.72 5.94
C ARG A 324 -19.22 -10.17 7.31
N ASP A 325 -17.96 -10.37 7.68
CA ASP A 325 -17.43 -9.97 8.98
C ASP A 325 -17.47 -8.44 9.14
N ALA A 326 -17.07 -7.69 8.10
CA ALA A 326 -17.07 -6.23 8.11
C ALA A 326 -18.49 -5.66 8.25
N ILE A 327 -19.46 -6.18 7.50
CA ILE A 327 -20.87 -5.76 7.64
C ILE A 327 -21.40 -6.09 9.04
N GLY A 328 -21.12 -7.29 9.54
CA GLY A 328 -21.51 -7.72 10.89
C GLY A 328 -20.98 -6.79 11.97
N LEU A 329 -19.69 -6.44 11.90
CA LEU A 329 -19.03 -5.52 12.84
C LEU A 329 -19.64 -4.11 12.78
N VAL A 330 -19.90 -3.61 11.58
CA VAL A 330 -20.52 -2.29 11.36
C VAL A 330 -21.94 -2.26 11.92
N LEU A 331 -22.78 -3.27 11.65
CA LEU A 331 -24.14 -3.36 12.19
C LEU A 331 -24.17 -3.55 13.71
N ALA A 332 -23.19 -4.26 14.28
CA ALA A 332 -23.05 -4.46 15.71
C ALA A 332 -22.51 -3.23 16.47
N SER A 333 -22.19 -2.14 15.76
CA SER A 333 -21.65 -0.90 16.33
C SER A 333 -22.63 0.30 16.24
N PRO A 334 -23.89 0.16 16.71
CA PRO A 334 -24.94 1.19 16.53
C PRO A 334 -24.63 2.51 17.26
N ASP A 335 -23.82 2.46 18.31
CA ASP A 335 -23.43 3.67 19.06
C ASP A 335 -22.42 4.54 18.29
N GLN A 336 -21.75 3.96 17.29
CA GLN A 336 -20.74 4.64 16.47
C GLN A 336 -21.25 5.02 15.08
N ILE A 337 -22.27 4.31 14.58
CA ILE A 337 -22.83 4.51 13.24
C ILE A 337 -24.36 4.60 13.33
N LYS A 338 -24.92 5.72 12.89
CA LYS A 338 -26.37 5.86 12.73
C LYS A 338 -26.83 5.25 11.40
N PHE A 339 -27.82 4.37 11.45
CA PHE A 339 -28.40 3.72 10.28
C PHE A 339 -29.87 4.08 10.13
N THR A 340 -30.34 4.18 8.88
CA THR A 340 -31.77 4.04 8.55
C THR A 340 -32.18 2.57 8.62
N ASP A 341 -33.49 2.31 8.76
CA ASP A 341 -34.01 0.93 8.75
C ASP A 341 -33.69 0.22 7.43
N GLU A 342 -33.77 0.94 6.30
CA GLU A 342 -33.38 0.43 4.97
C GLU A 342 -31.90 0.02 4.93
N GLN A 343 -31.01 0.82 5.52
CA GLN A 343 -29.58 0.50 5.58
C GLN A 343 -29.34 -0.77 6.40
N LYS A 344 -30.01 -0.92 7.56
CA LYS A 344 -29.91 -2.13 8.39
C LYS A 344 -30.42 -3.36 7.65
N GLU A 345 -31.61 -3.27 7.04
CA GLU A 345 -32.20 -4.37 6.29
C GLU A 345 -31.29 -4.81 5.12
N LYS A 346 -30.78 -3.84 4.36
CA LYS A 346 -29.85 -4.12 3.26
C LYS A 346 -28.56 -4.78 3.75
N GLY A 347 -27.99 -4.31 4.86
CA GLY A 347 -26.79 -4.92 5.47
C GLY A 347 -27.04 -6.38 5.87
N THR A 348 -28.15 -6.66 6.56
CA THR A 348 -28.53 -8.03 6.95
C THR A 348 -28.71 -8.95 5.75
N LYS A 349 -29.36 -8.47 4.68
CA LYS A 349 -29.50 -9.22 3.43
C LYS A 349 -28.14 -9.53 2.79
N LEU A 350 -27.20 -8.59 2.82
CA LEU A 350 -25.85 -8.79 2.28
C LEU A 350 -25.05 -9.81 3.09
N ILE A 351 -25.19 -9.86 4.42
CA ILE A 351 -24.62 -10.92 5.25
C ILE A 351 -25.13 -12.29 4.77
N ALA A 352 -26.45 -12.45 4.63
CA ALA A 352 -27.04 -13.70 4.15
C ALA A 352 -26.53 -14.08 2.75
N SER A 353 -26.40 -13.12 1.83
CA SER A 353 -25.80 -13.36 0.51
C SER A 353 -24.35 -13.86 0.62
N MET A 354 -23.53 -13.30 1.51
CA MET A 354 -22.17 -13.79 1.73
C MET A 354 -22.18 -15.20 2.31
N GLU A 355 -23.05 -15.50 3.26
CA GLU A 355 -23.21 -16.85 3.81
C GLU A 355 -23.63 -17.87 2.74
N ASP A 356 -24.49 -17.49 1.80
CA ASP A 356 -24.87 -18.34 0.67
C ASP A 356 -23.69 -18.58 -0.29
N LEU A 357 -22.88 -17.56 -0.57
CA LEU A 357 -21.64 -17.73 -1.33
C LEU A 357 -20.68 -18.71 -0.62
N LEU A 358 -20.56 -18.62 0.72
CA LEU A 358 -19.68 -19.48 1.51
C LEU A 358 -20.13 -20.96 1.57
N LYS A 359 -21.39 -21.26 1.19
CA LYS A 359 -21.88 -22.63 1.02
C LYS A 359 -21.49 -23.25 -0.32
N LYS A 360 -21.09 -22.45 -1.31
CA LYS A 360 -20.64 -22.95 -2.60
C LYS A 360 -19.33 -23.74 -2.46
N PRO A 361 -19.12 -24.79 -3.27
CA PRO A 361 -17.85 -25.53 -3.28
C PRO A 361 -16.68 -24.68 -3.78
N ALA A 362 -16.94 -23.75 -4.71
CA ALA A 362 -16.02 -22.75 -5.20
C ALA A 362 -16.80 -21.51 -5.64
N LEU A 363 -16.17 -20.34 -5.55
CA LEU A 363 -16.69 -19.11 -6.13
C LEU A 363 -16.25 -18.98 -7.59
N ASP A 364 -16.99 -18.18 -8.36
CA ASP A 364 -16.65 -17.87 -9.75
C ASP A 364 -16.77 -16.36 -10.04
N LYS A 365 -16.45 -15.94 -11.27
CA LYS A 365 -16.48 -14.51 -11.67
C LYS A 365 -17.87 -13.88 -11.57
N GLY A 366 -18.93 -14.68 -11.70
CA GLY A 366 -20.31 -14.24 -11.53
C GLY A 366 -20.67 -13.85 -10.10
N ASP A 367 -19.84 -14.22 -9.12
CA ASP A 367 -20.04 -13.86 -7.71
C ASP A 367 -19.49 -12.47 -7.36
N ILE A 368 -18.58 -11.93 -8.16
CA ILE A 368 -17.94 -10.62 -7.94
C ILE A 368 -18.98 -9.51 -7.70
N PRO A 369 -20.05 -9.35 -8.53
CA PRO A 369 -21.02 -8.28 -8.32
C PRO A 369 -21.73 -8.35 -6.96
N VAL A 370 -21.99 -9.56 -6.44
CA VAL A 370 -22.64 -9.74 -5.15
C VAL A 370 -21.72 -9.30 -4.01
N ILE A 371 -20.44 -9.67 -4.08
CA ILE A 371 -19.42 -9.28 -3.11
C ILE A 371 -19.16 -7.76 -3.19
N GLN A 372 -19.08 -7.19 -4.39
CA GLN A 372 -18.94 -5.74 -4.58
C GLN A 372 -20.12 -4.95 -4.01
N GLN A 373 -21.34 -5.48 -4.07
CA GLN A 373 -22.51 -4.82 -3.48
C GLN A 373 -22.38 -4.67 -1.96
N ALA A 374 -21.71 -5.62 -1.28
CA ALA A 374 -21.37 -5.53 0.14
C ALA A 374 -20.38 -4.40 0.42
N MET A 375 -19.32 -4.29 -0.37
CA MET A 375 -18.35 -3.20 -0.23
C MET A 375 -18.97 -1.83 -0.52
N ILE A 376 -19.82 -1.71 -1.55
CA ILE A 376 -20.58 -0.49 -1.85
C ILE A 376 -21.43 -0.07 -0.65
N TRP A 377 -22.07 -1.03 0.02
CA TRP A 377 -22.88 -0.73 1.20
C TRP A 377 -22.04 -0.17 2.35
N LEU A 378 -20.87 -0.76 2.63
CA LEU A 378 -19.93 -0.25 3.65
C LEU A 378 -19.52 1.20 3.36
N PHE A 379 -19.15 1.50 2.10
CA PHE A 379 -18.81 2.86 1.67
C PHE A 379 -19.98 3.85 1.85
N VAL A 380 -21.19 3.47 1.45
CA VAL A 380 -22.38 4.34 1.59
C VAL A 380 -22.67 4.65 3.06
N VAL A 381 -22.58 3.64 3.93
CA VAL A 381 -22.75 3.81 5.38
C VAL A 381 -21.69 4.75 5.94
N GLN A 382 -20.43 4.56 5.58
CA GLN A 382 -19.30 5.38 6.04
C GLN A 382 -19.45 6.84 5.57
N ALA A 383 -19.76 7.07 4.29
CA ALA A 383 -19.97 8.40 3.72
C ALA A 383 -21.14 9.14 4.40
N GLY A 384 -22.18 8.42 4.80
CA GLY A 384 -23.27 8.95 5.60
C GLY A 384 -22.80 9.50 6.96
N GLN A 385 -21.85 8.83 7.62
CA GLN A 385 -21.30 9.29 8.90
C GLN A 385 -20.43 10.54 8.76
N ILE A 386 -19.65 10.64 7.68
CA ILE A 386 -18.80 11.81 7.40
C ILE A 386 -19.67 13.09 7.28
N LYS A 387 -20.81 13.00 6.61
CA LYS A 387 -21.77 14.11 6.49
C LYS A 387 -22.37 14.56 7.83
N HIS A 388 -22.42 13.69 8.83
CA HIS A 388 -22.95 14.00 10.15
C HIS A 388 -21.91 14.57 11.12
N LYS A 389 -20.63 14.21 10.97
CA LYS A 389 -19.53 14.74 11.80
C LYS A 389 -18.93 16.04 11.27
N GLY A 390 -19.24 16.42 10.02
CA GLY A 390 -18.86 17.70 9.41
C GLY A 390 -19.85 18.84 9.64
N LYS A 391 -20.66 18.79 10.71
CA LYS A 391 -21.52 19.88 11.19
C LYS A 391 -21.04 20.39 12.53
#